data_AF-A0A7S6Z0W7-F1
#
_entry.id   AF-A0A7S6Z0W7-F1
#
_cell.length_a   1.000
_cell.length_b   1.000
_cell.length_c   1.000
_cell.angle_alpha   90.00
_cell.angle_beta   90.00
_cell.angle_gamma   90.00
#
_symmetry.space_group_name_H-M   'P 1'
#
loop_
_entity.id
_entity.type
_entity.pdbx_description
1 polymer ?
#
loop_
_entity_poly.entity_id
_entity_poly.type
_entity_poly.pdbx_seq_one_letter_code
_entity_poly.pdbx_strand_id
1 'polypeptide(L)'
;MVAANGRRIDTGATSACPVAIVASKLHHWGLPAESPMAMASSSTTTSSTYAVGQLWRCRGRSAAETPLLLINQIDTHPQGGQILHVTISDVQVRHAGMPNGTLDTLPHIPVIAQTLERSAAEHVGDSTPNQAYLPGYAEWKAAFDAGRAGSFGIAVSEILDIVEGQLAKRG
;
A
#
# COMPACT_ATOMS: atom_id res chain seq x y z
N MET A 1 45.15 -21.89 -32.84
CA MET A 1 45.51 -20.47 -32.84
C MET A 1 44.71 -19.79 -33.95
N VAL A 2 43.91 -18.76 -33.74
CA VAL A 2 43.59 -17.95 -32.54
C VAL A 2 42.07 -17.73 -32.47
N ALA A 3 41.51 -17.52 -31.28
CA ALA A 3 40.11 -17.16 -31.07
C ALA A 3 39.93 -15.67 -30.70
N ALA A 4 38.85 -15.04 -31.18
CA ALA A 4 38.27 -13.80 -30.67
C ALA A 4 36.82 -13.72 -31.20
N ASN A 5 35.80 -14.12 -30.46
CA ASN A 5 35.10 -13.34 -29.42
C ASN A 5 34.76 -11.90 -29.81
N GLY A 6 33.45 -11.67 -30.03
CA GLY A 6 32.85 -10.36 -30.25
C GLY A 6 31.35 -10.42 -30.04
N ARG A 7 30.88 -10.44 -28.79
CA ARG A 7 29.44 -10.34 -28.46
C ARG A 7 29.22 -9.55 -27.17
N ARG A 8 28.20 -8.69 -27.24
CA ARG A 8 27.54 -7.95 -26.13
C ARG A 8 28.36 -6.83 -25.48
N ILE A 9 28.08 -5.63 -25.98
CA ILE A 9 27.80 -4.46 -25.15
C ILE A 9 26.71 -4.80 -24.12
N ASP A 10 27.08 -4.84 -22.84
CA ASP A 10 26.12 -4.91 -21.74
C ASP A 10 25.67 -3.49 -21.38
N THR A 11 24.47 -3.11 -21.82
CA THR A 11 23.75 -1.97 -21.25
C THR A 11 23.26 -2.34 -19.86
N GLY A 12 24.09 -2.06 -18.86
CA GLY A 12 23.74 -2.14 -17.44
C GLY A 12 22.68 -1.11 -17.05
N ALA A 13 21.43 -1.36 -17.44
CA ALA A 13 20.28 -0.70 -16.83
C ALA A 13 20.12 -1.27 -15.41
N THR A 14 20.63 -0.55 -14.41
CA THR A 14 20.41 -0.89 -12.99
C THR A 14 18.91 -0.92 -12.73
N SER A 15 18.36 -2.13 -12.63
CA SER A 15 16.98 -2.35 -12.22
C SER A 15 16.82 -1.85 -10.79
N ALA A 16 16.35 -0.61 -10.64
CA ALA A 16 15.80 -0.12 -9.39
C ALA A 16 14.51 -0.92 -9.12
N CYS A 17 14.65 -2.09 -8.52
CA CYS A 17 13.54 -3.00 -8.23
C CYS A 17 12.54 -2.28 -7.30
N PRO A 18 11.34 -1.91 -7.76
CA PRO A 18 10.30 -1.48 -6.85
C PRO A 18 9.84 -2.74 -6.13
N VAL A 19 10.14 -2.87 -4.84
CA VAL A 19 9.54 -3.93 -4.03
C VAL A 19 8.06 -3.58 -3.88
N ALA A 20 7.19 -4.19 -4.69
CA ALA A 20 5.75 -4.08 -4.47
C ALA A 20 5.43 -4.73 -3.13
N ILE A 21 4.88 -3.93 -2.21
CA ILE A 21 4.54 -4.38 -0.88
C ILE A 21 3.15 -5.01 -0.93
N VAL A 22 3.14 -6.26 -1.40
CA VAL A 22 1.91 -7.05 -1.49
C VAL A 22 1.49 -7.46 -0.09
N ALA A 23 0.29 -7.03 0.31
CA ALA A 23 -0.44 -7.60 1.44
C ALA A 23 -0.77 -9.07 1.12
N SER A 24 0.16 -9.97 1.40
CA SER A 24 -0.05 -11.42 1.35
C SER A 24 -1.14 -11.79 2.34
N LYS A 25 -2.10 -12.59 1.86
CA LYS A 25 -3.34 -12.91 2.57
C LYS A 25 -3.09 -13.48 3.98
N LEU A 26 -3.38 -12.70 5.02
CA LEU A 26 -3.47 -13.20 6.39
C LEU A 26 -4.74 -14.07 6.51
N HIS A 27 -4.56 -15.39 6.50
CA HIS A 27 -5.65 -16.33 6.72
C HIS A 27 -5.99 -16.42 8.22
N HIS A 28 -7.04 -15.71 8.67
CA HIS A 28 -7.92 -16.12 9.80
C HIS A 28 -8.83 -14.96 10.26
N TRP A 29 -10.14 -15.08 10.01
CA TRP A 29 -11.14 -14.86 11.05
C TRP A 29 -12.35 -15.74 10.77
N GLY A 30 -12.81 -16.49 11.78
CA GLY A 30 -13.93 -17.42 11.65
C GLY A 30 -15.27 -16.74 11.85
N LEU A 31 -16.25 -17.07 11.00
CA LEU A 31 -17.66 -16.76 11.22
C LEU A 31 -18.28 -17.79 12.18
N PRO A 32 -19.03 -17.37 13.21
CA PRO A 32 -20.12 -18.15 13.78
C PRO A 32 -21.49 -17.72 13.21
N ALA A 33 -22.46 -18.63 13.22
CA ALA A 33 -23.82 -18.46 12.70
C ALA A 33 -24.83 -19.23 13.59
N GLU A 34 -26.15 -19.00 13.56
CA GLU A 34 -26.99 -18.07 12.78
C GLU A 34 -27.91 -17.26 13.72
N SER A 35 -28.56 -16.18 13.24
CA SER A 35 -29.99 -15.90 13.55
C SER A 35 -30.60 -14.76 12.72
N PRO A 36 -31.82 -14.90 12.17
CA PRO A 36 -32.47 -13.86 11.37
C PRO A 36 -33.55 -13.07 12.14
N MET A 37 -33.56 -11.74 11.99
CA MET A 37 -34.80 -10.94 12.07
C MET A 37 -34.68 -9.70 11.17
N ALA A 38 -35.79 -9.35 10.52
CA ALA A 38 -35.84 -8.29 9.52
C ALA A 38 -35.76 -6.88 10.13
N MET A 39 -35.27 -5.89 9.36
CA MET A 39 -35.86 -4.54 9.24
C MET A 39 -35.20 -3.74 8.11
N ALA A 40 -36.03 -2.99 7.38
CA ALA A 40 -35.72 -1.82 6.54
C ALA A 40 -34.41 -1.81 5.72
N SER A 41 -34.52 -2.08 4.42
CA SER A 41 -33.51 -1.67 3.41
C SER A 41 -33.48 -0.15 3.25
N SER A 42 -32.82 0.55 4.16
CA SER A 42 -32.39 1.93 3.94
C SER A 42 -31.25 1.91 2.93
N SER A 43 -31.57 2.18 1.65
CA SER A 43 -30.57 2.44 0.62
C SER A 43 -29.95 3.82 0.87
N THR A 44 -29.15 3.92 1.93
CA THR A 44 -28.26 5.05 2.15
C THR A 44 -27.24 5.01 1.01
N THR A 45 -27.42 5.90 0.03
CA THR A 45 -26.36 6.20 -0.94
C THR A 45 -25.18 6.74 -0.14
N THR A 46 -24.21 5.87 0.15
CA THR A 46 -22.96 6.24 0.78
C THR A 46 -22.21 7.14 -0.17
N SER A 47 -22.36 8.46 0.01
CA SER A 47 -21.40 9.44 -0.49
C SER A 47 -20.02 8.93 -0.10
N SER A 48 -19.13 8.73 -1.08
CA SER A 48 -17.79 8.25 -0.75
C SER A 48 -17.08 9.29 0.10
N THR A 49 -16.77 8.93 1.35
CA THR A 49 -15.95 9.74 2.27
C THR A 49 -14.56 10.04 1.66
N TYR A 50 -14.11 9.19 0.73
CA TYR A 50 -12.78 9.21 0.16
C TYR A 50 -12.80 9.59 -1.32
N ALA A 51 -11.85 10.43 -1.72
CA ALA A 51 -11.62 10.88 -3.08
C ALA A 51 -10.13 10.84 -3.44
N VAL A 52 -9.84 10.67 -4.73
CA VAL A 52 -8.46 10.76 -5.25
C VAL A 52 -7.93 12.18 -5.05
N GLY A 53 -6.69 12.27 -4.58
CA GLY A 53 -6.00 13.51 -4.26
C GLY A 53 -6.08 13.93 -2.78
N GLN A 54 -6.97 13.35 -1.99
CA GLN A 54 -7.03 13.69 -0.55
C GLN A 54 -5.75 13.27 0.19
N LEU A 55 -5.29 14.16 1.06
CA LEU A 55 -4.10 14.02 1.89
C LEU A 55 -4.50 13.95 3.37
N TRP A 56 -4.05 12.89 4.04
CA TRP A 56 -4.40 12.59 5.42
C TRP A 56 -3.15 12.50 6.28
N ARG A 57 -3.18 13.07 7.49
CA ARG A 57 -2.14 12.91 8.51
C ARG A 57 -2.52 11.74 9.42
N CYS A 58 -1.61 10.79 9.58
CA CYS A 58 -1.81 9.59 10.39
C CYS A 58 -0.93 9.59 11.64
N ARG A 59 -1.30 8.79 12.65
CA ARG A 59 -0.41 8.44 13.75
C ARG A 59 0.61 7.39 13.29
N GLY A 60 1.91 7.67 13.44
CA GLY A 60 3.00 6.72 13.18
C GLY A 60 3.31 5.80 14.37
N ARG A 61 4.46 5.13 14.32
CA ARG A 61 4.92 4.16 15.32
C ARG A 61 5.35 4.82 16.65
N SER A 62 5.63 6.12 16.62
CA SER A 62 5.94 6.94 17.78
C SER A 62 5.21 8.28 17.71
N ALA A 63 5.10 8.99 18.83
CA ALA A 63 4.44 10.30 18.88
C ALA A 63 5.12 11.38 18.01
N ALA A 64 6.37 11.18 17.60
CA ALA A 64 7.10 12.09 16.70
C ALA A 64 6.99 11.68 15.22
N GLU A 65 6.57 10.45 14.91
CA GLU A 65 6.35 10.00 13.54
C GLU A 65 4.89 10.29 13.16
N THR A 66 4.69 11.16 12.16
CA THR A 66 3.35 11.63 11.76
C THR A 66 3.16 11.50 10.25
N PRO A 67 3.01 10.26 9.72
CA PRO A 67 3.03 10.00 8.29
C PRO A 67 1.92 10.74 7.55
N LEU A 68 2.20 11.10 6.30
CA LEU A 68 1.20 11.57 5.34
C LEU A 68 0.75 10.41 4.46
N LEU A 69 -0.56 10.31 4.22
CA LEU A 69 -1.21 9.32 3.35
C LEU A 69 -1.95 10.08 2.25
N LEU A 70 -1.51 9.90 1.00
CA LEU A 70 -2.12 10.49 -0.21
C LEU A 70 -2.89 9.42 -0.98
N ILE A 71 -4.18 9.64 -1.25
CA ILE A 71 -5.00 8.73 -2.06
C ILE A 71 -4.71 8.96 -3.55
N ASN A 72 -3.99 8.02 -4.20
CA ASN A 72 -3.62 8.12 -5.61
C ASN A 72 -4.70 7.61 -6.58
N GLN A 73 -5.38 6.53 -6.19
CA GLN A 73 -6.40 5.86 -6.98
C GLN A 73 -7.37 5.13 -6.03
N ILE A 74 -8.62 4.94 -6.46
CA ILE A 74 -9.63 4.15 -5.75
C ILE A 74 -10.19 3.09 -6.69
N ASP A 75 -10.07 1.83 -6.29
CA ASP A 75 -10.65 0.66 -6.96
C ASP A 75 -11.84 0.11 -6.15
N THR A 76 -12.84 -0.45 -6.82
CA THR A 76 -13.94 -1.16 -6.14
C THR A 76 -13.59 -2.64 -5.98
N HIS A 77 -13.66 -3.15 -4.76
CA HIS A 77 -13.41 -4.58 -4.49
C HIS A 77 -14.58 -5.44 -5.04
N PRO A 78 -14.35 -6.61 -5.66
CA PRO A 78 -15.41 -7.41 -6.28
C PRO A 78 -16.52 -7.89 -5.34
N GLN A 79 -16.25 -7.95 -4.03
CA GLN A 79 -17.23 -8.30 -2.99
C GLN A 79 -17.90 -7.05 -2.36
N GLY A 80 -17.71 -5.88 -2.95
CA GLY A 80 -18.11 -4.58 -2.39
C GLY A 80 -17.03 -3.95 -1.52
N GLY A 81 -17.12 -2.62 -1.32
CA GLY A 81 -16.13 -1.81 -0.63
C GLY A 81 -15.09 -1.17 -1.56
N GLN A 82 -14.32 -0.23 -1.02
CA GLN A 82 -13.30 0.53 -1.75
C GLN A 82 -11.90 0.14 -1.30
N ILE A 83 -10.99 0.00 -2.27
CA ILE A 83 -9.55 -0.15 -2.09
C ILE A 83 -8.93 1.19 -2.43
N LEU A 84 -8.23 1.78 -1.45
CA LEU A 84 -7.51 3.04 -1.60
C LEU A 84 -6.05 2.69 -1.90
N HIS A 85 -5.57 3.07 -3.08
CA HIS A 85 -4.15 2.95 -3.43
C HIS A 85 -3.44 4.22 -3.01
N VAL A 86 -2.58 4.12 -1.98
CA VAL A 86 -2.00 5.29 -1.32
C VAL A 86 -0.49 5.35 -1.47
N THR A 87 0.04 6.57 -1.47
CA THR A 87 1.44 6.84 -1.13
C THR A 87 1.50 7.17 0.36
N ILE A 88 2.49 6.64 1.07
CA ILE A 88 2.79 7.04 2.45
C ILE A 88 4.14 7.76 2.46
N SER A 89 4.20 9.00 2.97
CA SER A 89 5.42 9.81 3.08
C SER A 89 5.59 10.37 4.49
N ASP A 90 6.65 11.15 4.72
CA ASP A 90 7.06 11.65 6.04
C ASP A 90 7.36 10.51 7.03
N VAL A 91 7.99 9.43 6.55
CA VAL A 91 8.38 8.24 7.34
C VAL A 91 9.90 8.04 7.35
N GLN A 92 10.38 7.11 8.18
CA GLN A 92 11.74 6.59 8.06
C GLN A 92 11.73 5.07 8.17
N VAL A 93 11.78 4.40 7.02
CA VAL A 93 11.71 2.94 6.89
C VAL A 93 13.11 2.40 6.59
N ARG A 94 13.65 1.52 7.44
CA ARG A 94 14.95 0.88 7.16
C ARG A 94 14.90 -0.03 5.92
N HIS A 95 15.91 0.08 5.06
CA HIS A 95 16.03 -0.71 3.84
C HIS A 95 17.51 -1.06 3.60
N ALA A 96 17.87 -2.34 3.76
CA ALA A 96 19.27 -2.79 3.75
C ALA A 96 19.99 -2.55 2.40
N GLY A 97 19.27 -2.63 1.28
CA GLY A 97 19.81 -2.40 -0.06
C GLY A 97 19.87 -0.95 -0.55
N MET A 98 19.65 0.06 0.31
CA MET A 98 19.67 1.49 -0.09
C MET A 98 20.96 2.20 0.38
N PRO A 99 21.54 3.15 -0.39
CA PRO A 99 22.80 3.82 -0.02
C PRO A 99 22.77 4.59 1.31
N ASN A 100 21.61 5.12 1.67
CA ASN A 100 21.32 5.82 2.93
C ASN A 100 20.66 4.91 3.98
N GLY A 101 20.54 3.60 3.71
CA GLY A 101 19.89 2.60 4.57
C GLY A 101 18.40 2.82 4.86
N THR A 102 17.73 3.81 4.24
CA THR A 102 16.38 4.23 4.61
C THR A 102 15.55 4.76 3.44
N LEU A 103 14.23 4.60 3.51
CA LEU A 103 13.24 5.21 2.63
C LEU A 103 12.40 6.23 3.42
N ASP A 104 12.12 7.37 2.80
CA ASP A 104 11.22 8.42 3.32
C ASP A 104 9.76 8.30 2.82
N THR A 105 9.57 7.48 1.77
CA THR A 105 8.33 7.36 1.01
C THR A 105 8.09 5.91 0.58
N LEU A 106 6.87 5.42 0.78
CA LEU A 106 6.36 4.17 0.23
C LEU A 106 5.38 4.52 -0.90
N PRO A 107 5.76 4.34 -2.18
CA PRO A 107 5.00 4.90 -3.31
C PRO A 107 3.66 4.21 -3.57
N HIS A 108 3.49 2.95 -3.17
CA HIS A 108 2.24 2.22 -3.34
C HIS A 108 1.99 1.28 -2.16
N ILE A 109 0.89 1.52 -1.45
CA ILE A 109 0.31 0.65 -0.44
C ILE A 109 -1.20 0.55 -0.71
N PRO A 110 -1.77 -0.66 -0.87
CA PRO A 110 -3.22 -0.86 -0.99
C PRO A 110 -3.86 -0.95 0.41
N VAL A 111 -4.80 -0.07 0.74
CA VAL A 111 -5.49 -0.03 2.04
C VAL A 111 -7.02 0.02 1.89
N ILE A 112 -7.76 -0.24 2.95
CA ILE A 112 -9.21 0.04 3.04
C ILE A 112 -9.48 1.17 4.04
N ALA A 113 -10.71 1.70 4.04
CA ALA A 113 -11.17 2.75 4.96
C ALA A 113 -10.77 2.53 6.43
N GLN A 114 -10.85 1.28 6.90
CA GLN A 114 -10.48 0.89 8.26
C GLN A 114 -9.03 1.24 8.64
N THR A 115 -8.09 1.31 7.69
CA THR A 115 -6.72 1.76 7.97
C THR A 115 -6.69 3.22 8.38
N LEU A 116 -7.48 4.10 7.76
CA LEU A 116 -7.53 5.52 8.13
C LEU A 116 -8.18 5.69 9.52
N GLU A 117 -9.26 4.96 9.78
CA GLU A 117 -9.93 4.92 11.10
C GLU A 117 -8.96 4.49 12.22
N ARG A 118 -8.26 3.35 12.04
CA ARG A 118 -7.29 2.81 13.01
C ARG A 118 -6.07 3.70 13.20
N SER A 119 -5.69 4.46 12.18
CA SER A 119 -4.56 5.40 12.23
C SER A 119 -4.91 6.73 12.92
N ALA A 120 -6.18 6.93 13.32
CA ALA A 120 -6.73 8.23 13.69
C ALA A 120 -6.38 9.30 12.64
N ALA A 121 -6.66 8.98 11.38
CA ALA A 121 -6.30 9.84 10.26
C ALA A 121 -7.14 11.13 10.23
N GLU A 122 -6.46 12.27 10.11
CA GLU A 122 -7.07 13.59 9.99
C GLU A 122 -6.86 14.13 8.57
N HIS A 123 -7.92 14.61 7.93
CA HIS A 123 -7.82 15.22 6.60
C HIS A 123 -7.09 16.57 6.71
N VAL A 124 -5.97 16.72 6.00
CA VAL A 124 -5.10 17.91 6.08
C VAL A 124 -5.06 18.73 4.79
N GLY A 125 -5.75 18.28 3.74
CA GLY A 125 -5.89 19.00 2.47
C GLY A 125 -5.84 18.05 1.27
N ASP A 126 -5.56 18.59 0.10
CA ASP A 126 -5.50 17.85 -1.16
C ASP A 126 -4.14 18.04 -1.84
N SER A 127 -3.70 17.05 -2.61
CA SER A 127 -2.48 17.06 -3.40
C SER A 127 -2.65 16.24 -4.68
N THR A 128 -1.89 16.56 -5.73
CA THR A 128 -1.97 15.82 -7.00
C THR A 128 -1.20 14.51 -6.91
N PRO A 129 -1.81 13.35 -7.17
CA PRO A 129 -1.10 12.08 -7.28
C PRO A 129 0.00 12.14 -8.35
N ASN A 130 1.20 11.66 -8.02
CA ASN A 130 2.27 11.48 -8.99
C ASN A 130 2.26 10.05 -9.56
N GLN A 131 3.06 9.76 -10.58
CA GLN A 131 3.04 8.46 -11.27
C GLN A 131 3.88 7.34 -10.60
N ALA A 132 4.57 7.62 -9.49
CA ALA A 132 5.49 6.66 -8.86
C ALA A 132 4.79 5.41 -8.27
N TYR A 133 3.47 5.47 -8.01
CA TYR A 133 2.70 4.32 -7.54
C TYR A 133 2.39 3.30 -8.64
N LEU A 134 2.44 3.69 -9.92
CA LEU A 134 1.96 2.87 -11.04
C LEU A 134 2.65 1.50 -11.17
N PRO A 135 3.97 1.34 -10.98
CA PRO A 135 4.62 0.02 -11.04
C PRO A 135 4.12 -0.93 -9.94
N GLY A 136 4.02 -0.43 -8.70
CA GLY A 136 3.51 -1.21 -7.56
C GLY A 136 2.03 -1.57 -7.71
N TYR A 137 1.22 -0.65 -8.23
CA TYR A 137 -0.18 -0.90 -8.57
C TYR A 137 -0.32 -1.98 -9.65
N ALA A 138 0.49 -1.95 -10.71
CA ALA A 138 0.43 -2.95 -11.77
C ALA A 138 0.78 -4.37 -11.26
N GLU A 139 1.83 -4.50 -10.43
CA GLU A 139 2.19 -5.78 -9.80
C GLU A 139 1.11 -6.26 -8.82
N TRP A 140 0.61 -5.35 -7.96
CA TRP A 140 -0.49 -5.64 -7.05
C TRP A 140 -1.74 -6.10 -7.79
N LYS A 141 -2.15 -5.42 -8.87
CA LYS A 141 -3.37 -5.72 -9.61
C LYS A 141 -3.31 -7.10 -10.24
N ALA A 142 -2.17 -7.45 -10.85
CA ALA A 142 -1.94 -8.79 -11.41
C ALA A 142 -1.94 -9.89 -10.33
N ALA A 143 -1.44 -9.61 -9.13
CA ALA A 143 -1.52 -10.54 -8.00
C ALA A 143 -2.92 -10.62 -7.38
N PHE A 144 -3.66 -9.51 -7.33
CA PHE A 144 -5.03 -9.41 -6.79
C PHE A 144 -6.02 -10.16 -7.68
N ASP A 145 -5.97 -9.95 -9.00
CA ASP A 145 -6.82 -10.64 -9.98
C ASP A 145 -6.57 -12.16 -9.99
N ALA A 146 -5.36 -12.58 -9.59
CA ALA A 146 -5.01 -13.99 -9.41
C ALA A 146 -5.25 -14.51 -7.96
N GLY A 147 -5.93 -13.75 -7.09
CA GLY A 147 -6.30 -14.13 -5.73
C GLY A 147 -5.15 -14.20 -4.72
N ARG A 148 -3.97 -13.65 -5.05
CA ARG A 148 -2.73 -13.71 -4.25
C ARG A 148 -2.38 -12.42 -3.50
N ALA A 149 -3.06 -11.31 -3.78
CA ALA A 149 -2.91 -10.05 -3.05
C ALA A 149 -4.22 -9.64 -2.35
N GLY A 150 -4.10 -8.84 -1.29
CA GLY A 150 -5.20 -8.14 -0.64
C GLY A 150 -4.88 -6.66 -0.42
N SER A 151 -5.59 -6.04 0.52
CA SER A 151 -5.36 -4.67 0.99
C SER A 151 -5.24 -4.67 2.52
N PHE A 152 -4.49 -3.73 3.09
CA PHE A 152 -4.36 -3.59 4.54
C PHE A 152 -5.62 -2.96 5.16
N GLY A 153 -6.03 -3.48 6.32
CA GLY A 153 -7.10 -2.93 7.19
C GLY A 153 -6.62 -2.65 8.62
N ILE A 154 -5.31 -2.55 8.79
CA ILE A 154 -4.57 -2.28 10.05
C ILE A 154 -4.06 -0.83 10.06
N ALA A 155 -3.57 -0.31 11.19
CA ALA A 155 -3.07 1.06 11.27
C ALA A 155 -1.80 1.27 10.42
N VAL A 156 -1.55 2.51 9.97
CA VAL A 156 -0.35 2.88 9.22
C VAL A 156 0.93 2.53 9.98
N SER A 157 0.96 2.72 11.31
CA SER A 157 2.10 2.29 12.15
C SER A 157 2.42 0.80 11.99
N GLU A 158 1.41 -0.07 12.03
CA GLU A 158 1.56 -1.52 11.87
C GLU A 158 2.02 -1.89 10.44
N ILE A 159 1.54 -1.15 9.42
CA ILE A 159 2.03 -1.29 8.04
C ILE A 159 3.52 -0.96 7.97
N LEU A 160 3.96 0.15 8.58
CA LEU A 160 5.37 0.55 8.58
C LEU A 160 6.27 -0.49 9.25
N ASP A 161 5.83 -1.11 10.34
CA ASP A 161 6.57 -2.20 11.00
C ASP A 161 6.68 -3.46 10.12
N ILE A 162 5.61 -3.86 9.45
CA ILE A 162 5.61 -5.00 8.51
C ILE A 162 6.55 -4.71 7.33
N VAL A 163 6.45 -3.51 6.76
CA VAL A 163 7.24 -3.05 5.61
C VAL A 163 8.72 -3.02 5.95
N GLU A 164 9.08 -2.37 7.05
CA GLU A 164 10.47 -2.31 7.50
C GLU A 164 11.00 -3.72 7.82
N GLY A 165 10.19 -4.56 8.45
CA GLY A 165 10.52 -5.96 8.73
C GLY A 165 10.77 -6.82 7.47
N GLN A 166 10.26 -6.42 6.30
CA GLN A 166 10.54 -7.07 5.01
C GLN A 166 11.78 -6.48 4.32
N LEU A 167 11.97 -5.16 4.39
CA LEU A 167 13.04 -4.44 3.68
C LEU A 167 14.39 -4.45 4.43
N ALA A 168 14.38 -4.53 5.76
CA ALA A 168 15.57 -4.66 6.58
C ALA A 168 16.21 -6.07 6.53
N LYS A 169 15.46 -7.10 6.12
CA LYS A 169 15.94 -8.50 6.04
C LYS A 169 16.52 -8.90 4.68
N ARG A 170 16.53 -8.00 3.69
CA ARG A 170 17.12 -8.23 2.37
C ARG A 170 18.58 -7.77 2.35
N GLY A 171 19.45 -8.55 3.00
CA GLY A 171 20.91 -8.39 3.02
C GLY A 171 21.59 -9.75 2.90
#